data_AF-A0A7S2M3Y0-F1
#
_entry.id   AF-A0A7S2M3Y0-F1
#
_cell.length_a   1.000
_cell.length_b   1.000
_cell.length_c   1.000
_cell.angle_alpha   90.00
_cell.angle_beta   90.00
_cell.angle_gamma   90.00
#
_symmetry.space_group_name_H-M   'P 1'
#
loop_
_entity.id
_entity.type
_entity.pdbx_description
1 polymer ?
#
loop_
_entity_poly.entity_id
_entity_poly.type
_entity_poly.pdbx_seq_one_letter_code
_entity_poly.pdbx_strand_id
1 'polypeptide(L)'
;SGGLPTRPQMLGGAALPGGYPGGAVPACHLDSLIRQLWQSGWEAATEGQGAMPLGAGARPPQELADAVLECTLASGVDLAQLPLKDKCLAFRKGEDPWQWGRQHQPQLVARLVPQEDLRTCISRSHLVFSQQKLAFRMKKLSPNVVLMNGNPVPPQQEMLLPNGAQIGLCGKDNITTFLEFKVILRDPLQEQQQQLYMPHPQQLATRPQMPQMESQP
;
A
#
# COMPACT_ATOMS: atom_id res chain seq x y z
N SER A 1 -61.16 -11.77 -25.76
CA SER A 1 -60.02 -12.42 -26.44
C SER A 1 -58.84 -11.48 -26.38
N GLY A 2 -57.85 -11.56 -25.49
CA GLY A 2 -57.33 -12.68 -24.72
C GLY A 2 -55.91 -13.01 -25.22
N GLY A 3 -54.90 -12.21 -24.83
CA GLY A 3 -53.50 -12.46 -25.18
C GLY A 3 -52.57 -11.87 -24.11
N LEU A 4 -52.08 -12.73 -23.21
CA LEU A 4 -51.09 -12.38 -22.19
C LEU A 4 -49.67 -12.57 -22.77
N PRO A 5 -48.72 -11.67 -22.49
CA PRO A 5 -47.33 -11.84 -22.91
C PRO A 5 -46.59 -12.85 -22.01
N THR A 6 -45.93 -13.79 -22.67
CA THR A 6 -45.15 -14.89 -22.07
C THR A 6 -43.86 -14.36 -21.45
N ARG A 7 -43.66 -14.68 -20.18
CA ARG A 7 -42.48 -14.31 -19.38
C ARG A 7 -41.29 -15.21 -19.75
N PRO A 8 -40.08 -14.68 -20.01
CA PRO A 8 -38.91 -15.52 -20.28
C PRO A 8 -38.45 -16.26 -19.01
N GLN A 9 -38.20 -17.56 -19.13
CA GLN A 9 -37.55 -18.38 -18.10
C GLN A 9 -36.05 -18.05 -18.04
N MET A 10 -35.56 -17.70 -16.86
CA MET A 10 -34.12 -17.57 -16.58
C MET A 10 -33.56 -18.97 -16.25
N LEU A 11 -32.72 -19.50 -17.13
CA LEU A 11 -31.97 -20.74 -16.93
C LEU A 11 -30.61 -20.46 -16.28
N GLY A 12 -30.29 -21.24 -15.26
CA GLY A 12 -28.91 -21.70 -15.01
C GLY A 12 -28.04 -20.80 -14.13
N GLY A 13 -28.16 -20.96 -12.82
CA GLY A 13 -27.09 -20.59 -11.89
C GLY A 13 -25.90 -21.54 -12.04
N ALA A 14 -24.77 -21.03 -12.53
CA ALA A 14 -23.48 -21.70 -12.46
C ALA A 14 -22.77 -21.25 -11.19
N ALA A 15 -22.60 -22.17 -10.24
CA ALA A 15 -21.76 -21.96 -9.07
C ALA A 15 -20.29 -21.93 -9.52
N LEU A 16 -19.60 -20.80 -9.30
CA LEU A 16 -18.17 -20.68 -9.55
C LEU A 16 -17.40 -21.32 -8.37
N PRO A 17 -16.51 -22.29 -8.62
CA PRO A 17 -15.57 -22.77 -7.61
C PRO A 17 -14.36 -21.84 -7.63
N GLY A 18 -14.33 -20.86 -6.72
CA GLY A 18 -13.26 -19.87 -6.62
C GLY A 18 -12.78 -19.67 -5.20
N GLY A 19 -12.45 -20.77 -4.50
CA GLY A 19 -11.72 -20.71 -3.24
C GLY A 19 -10.29 -20.28 -3.51
N TYR A 20 -9.99 -19.00 -3.40
CA TYR A 20 -8.61 -18.52 -3.39
C TYR A 20 -7.94 -19.00 -2.09
N PRO A 21 -6.88 -19.82 -2.14
CA PRO A 21 -6.08 -20.09 -0.96
C PRO A 21 -5.44 -18.76 -0.55
N GLY A 22 -5.91 -18.20 0.56
CA GLY A 22 -5.28 -17.07 1.22
C GLY A 22 -3.90 -17.47 1.72
N GLY A 23 -2.91 -17.51 0.82
CA GLY A 23 -1.52 -17.68 1.17
C GLY A 23 -1.10 -16.50 2.03
N ALA A 24 -0.94 -16.75 3.32
CA ALA A 24 -0.38 -15.77 4.25
C ALA A 24 0.97 -15.31 3.69
N VAL A 25 1.10 -14.01 3.43
CA VAL A 25 2.38 -13.44 3.00
C VAL A 25 3.34 -13.61 4.18
N PRO A 26 4.50 -14.26 4.01
CA PRO A 26 5.43 -14.45 5.10
C PRO A 26 5.91 -13.07 5.57
N ALA A 27 5.89 -12.86 6.88
CA ALA A 27 6.14 -11.55 7.48
C ALA A 27 7.51 -10.94 7.12
N CYS A 28 8.49 -11.78 6.78
CA CYS A 28 9.80 -11.34 6.29
C CYS A 28 9.75 -10.60 4.95
N HIS A 29 8.74 -10.84 4.13
CA HIS A 29 8.59 -10.18 2.83
C HIS A 29 8.20 -8.70 3.01
N LEU A 30 7.30 -8.40 3.95
CA LEU A 30 6.88 -7.03 4.24
C LEU A 30 8.01 -6.18 4.80
N ASP A 31 8.73 -6.69 5.80
CA ASP A 31 9.88 -5.99 6.37
C ASP A 31 10.95 -5.74 5.29
N SER A 32 11.19 -6.70 4.40
CA SER A 32 12.11 -6.52 3.27
C SER A 32 11.63 -5.44 2.31
N LEU A 33 10.33 -5.45 1.96
CA LEU A 33 9.74 -4.53 0.99
C LEU A 33 9.73 -3.09 1.53
N ILE A 34 9.31 -2.90 2.79
CA ILE A 34 9.35 -1.59 3.47
C ILE A 34 10.80 -1.10 3.60
N ARG A 35 11.73 -1.97 4.03
CA ARG A 35 13.15 -1.60 4.14
C ARG A 35 13.75 -1.24 2.79
N GLN A 36 13.43 -1.98 1.73
CA GLN A 36 13.94 -1.74 0.39
C GLN A 36 13.39 -0.44 -0.20
N LEU A 37 12.09 -0.16 -0.02
CA LEU A 37 11.50 1.14 -0.36
C LEU A 37 12.26 2.27 0.36
N TRP A 38 12.56 2.09 1.63
CA TRP A 38 13.29 3.08 2.42
C TRP A 38 14.75 3.27 1.96
N GLN A 39 15.47 2.18 1.73
CA GLN A 39 16.87 2.20 1.28
C GLN A 39 17.01 2.79 -0.13
N SER A 40 15.98 2.64 -0.97
CA SER A 40 15.96 3.20 -2.32
C SER A 40 15.82 4.73 -2.35
N GLY A 41 15.76 5.38 -1.18
CA GLY A 41 15.60 6.83 -1.10
C GLY A 41 14.19 7.24 -1.52
N TRP A 42 13.16 6.53 -1.02
CA TRP A 42 11.78 7.02 -1.06
C TRP A 42 11.69 8.29 -0.20
N GLU A 43 12.23 9.38 -0.73
CA GLU A 43 11.69 10.71 -0.47
C GLU A 43 10.37 10.68 -1.22
N ALA A 44 9.28 10.58 -0.46
CA ALA A 44 7.95 10.66 -1.03
C ALA A 44 7.95 11.87 -1.96
N ALA A 45 7.73 11.62 -3.25
CA ALA A 45 7.38 12.65 -4.20
C ALA A 45 5.97 13.15 -3.83
N THR A 46 5.81 13.72 -2.63
CA THR A 46 4.88 14.83 -2.43
C THR A 46 5.50 16.03 -3.14
N GLU A 47 5.61 15.93 -4.47
CA GLU A 47 5.96 17.02 -5.38
C GLU A 47 4.88 18.10 -5.22
N GLY A 48 5.10 19.03 -4.30
CA GLY A 48 4.12 20.08 -4.01
C GLY A 48 4.38 20.94 -2.78
N GLN A 49 5.26 20.55 -1.86
CA GLN A 49 5.61 21.41 -0.71
C GLN A 49 7.09 21.77 -0.76
N GLY A 50 7.37 22.95 -1.31
CA GLY A 50 8.71 23.54 -1.34
C GLY A 50 9.23 23.78 0.07
N ALA A 51 10.14 22.93 0.54
CA ALA A 51 10.90 23.11 1.76
C ALA A 51 12.40 23.18 1.42
N MET A 52 13.02 24.32 1.73
CA MET A 52 14.46 24.57 1.52
C MET A 52 15.28 23.78 2.56
N PRO A 53 16.36 23.06 2.19
CA PRO A 53 17.16 22.31 3.14
C PRO A 53 18.34 23.16 3.62
N LEU A 54 18.25 23.73 4.83
CA LEU A 54 19.41 24.30 5.52
C LEU A 54 19.41 23.88 6.99
N GLY A 55 20.10 22.78 7.28
CA GLY A 55 20.41 22.35 8.64
C GLY A 55 20.79 20.88 8.68
N ALA A 56 22.08 20.59 8.89
CA ALA A 56 22.61 19.25 9.18
C ALA A 56 22.21 18.79 10.60
N GLY A 57 20.92 18.89 10.92
CA GLY A 57 20.31 18.39 12.15
C GLY A 57 20.11 16.89 12.07
N ALA A 58 20.40 16.20 13.17
CA ALA A 58 20.18 14.78 13.33
C ALA A 58 18.83 14.34 12.72
N ARG A 59 18.87 13.35 11.81
CA ARG A 59 17.65 12.79 11.22
C ARG A 59 16.72 12.36 12.37
N PRO A 60 15.48 12.87 12.44
CA PRO A 60 14.54 12.40 13.44
C PRO A 60 14.36 10.88 13.30
N PRO A 61 14.00 10.18 14.39
CA PRO A 61 13.73 8.75 14.38
C PRO A 61 12.85 8.41 13.17
N GLN A 62 13.32 7.49 12.32
CA GLN A 62 12.64 7.17 11.07
C GLN A 62 11.30 6.50 11.38
N GLU A 63 10.21 7.25 11.18
CA GLU A 63 8.86 6.75 11.32
C GLU A 63 8.56 5.82 10.12
N LEU A 64 8.48 4.52 10.38
CA LEU A 64 8.25 3.49 9.37
C LEU A 64 6.84 3.63 8.77
N ALA A 65 6.67 3.22 7.51
CA ALA A 65 5.36 3.22 6.86
C ALA A 65 4.42 2.21 7.55
N ASP A 66 3.19 2.64 7.84
CA ASP A 66 2.17 1.80 8.50
C ASP A 66 1.43 0.91 7.49
N ALA A 67 1.35 1.35 6.24
CA ALA A 67 0.70 0.61 5.17
C ALA A 67 1.38 0.86 3.82
N VAL A 68 1.33 -0.14 2.93
CA VAL A 68 1.82 -0.06 1.56
C VAL A 68 0.77 -0.61 0.61
N LEU A 69 0.55 0.06 -0.52
CA LEU A 69 -0.14 -0.54 -1.67
C LEU A 69 0.90 -1.00 -2.67
N GLU A 70 0.97 -2.30 -2.92
CA GLU A 70 1.80 -2.87 -3.98
C GLU A 70 0.95 -3.09 -5.23
N CYS A 71 1.34 -2.51 -6.36
CA CYS A 71 0.71 -2.80 -7.64
C CYS A 71 1.03 -4.24 -8.04
N THR A 72 -0.02 -5.06 -8.18
CA THR A 72 0.05 -6.49 -8.52
C THR A 72 -0.48 -6.78 -9.92
N LEU A 73 -1.27 -5.87 -10.48
CA LEU A 73 -1.72 -5.91 -11.88
C LEU A 73 -1.64 -4.49 -12.47
N ALA A 74 -1.08 -4.37 -13.67
CA ALA A 74 -1.06 -3.15 -14.46
C ALA A 74 -1.13 -3.50 -15.95
N SER A 75 -2.24 -3.18 -16.61
CA SER A 75 -2.46 -3.57 -18.00
C SER A 75 -1.43 -2.93 -18.94
N GLY A 76 -0.70 -3.78 -19.66
CA GLY A 76 0.35 -3.36 -20.60
C GLY A 76 1.68 -2.98 -19.96
N VAL A 77 1.90 -3.29 -18.67
CA VAL A 77 3.15 -3.00 -17.95
C VAL A 77 3.73 -4.28 -17.38
N ASP A 78 5.03 -4.52 -17.61
CA ASP A 78 5.76 -5.58 -16.95
C ASP A 78 6.24 -5.12 -15.56
N LEU A 79 5.47 -5.48 -14.52
CA LEU A 79 5.76 -5.13 -13.13
C LEU A 79 7.05 -5.76 -12.57
N ALA A 80 7.59 -6.79 -13.22
CA ALA A 80 8.85 -7.40 -12.82
C ALA A 80 10.06 -6.52 -13.19
N GLN A 81 9.93 -5.69 -14.23
CA GLN A 81 10.97 -4.76 -14.68
C GLN A 81 10.89 -3.41 -13.97
N LEU A 82 9.77 -3.10 -13.31
CA LEU A 82 9.62 -1.85 -12.58
C LEU A 82 10.33 -1.89 -11.22
N PRO A 83 11.12 -0.85 -10.89
CA PRO A 83 11.62 -0.65 -9.55
C PRO A 83 10.49 -0.65 -8.52
N LEU A 84 10.77 -1.13 -7.31
CA LEU A 84 9.76 -1.21 -6.24
C LEU A 84 9.09 0.15 -5.94
N LYS A 85 9.88 1.23 -5.96
CA LYS A 85 9.40 2.61 -5.79
C LYS A 85 8.46 3.09 -6.91
N ASP A 86 8.38 2.37 -8.02
CA ASP A 86 7.55 2.71 -9.17
C ASP A 86 6.26 1.88 -9.20
N LYS A 87 6.15 0.87 -8.32
CA LYS A 87 4.98 0.00 -8.19
C LYS A 87 4.33 0.01 -6.80
N CYS A 88 4.96 0.64 -5.81
CA CYS A 88 4.41 0.74 -4.46
C CYS A 88 4.02 2.16 -4.09
N LEU A 89 3.00 2.29 -3.24
CA LEU A 89 2.62 3.54 -2.56
C LEU A 89 2.70 3.31 -1.06
N ALA A 90 3.58 4.02 -0.37
CA ALA A 90 3.75 3.91 1.08
C ALA A 90 2.97 5.01 1.82
N PHE A 91 2.34 4.65 2.93
CA PHE A 91 1.60 5.54 3.81
C PHE A 91 2.30 5.66 5.15
N ARG A 92 2.62 6.89 5.57
CA ARG A 92 3.32 7.17 6.83
C ARG A 92 2.41 7.79 7.85
N LYS A 93 2.52 7.34 9.09
CA LYS A 93 1.74 7.86 10.21
C LYS A 93 1.79 9.40 10.28
N GLY A 94 0.65 10.02 10.54
CA GLY A 94 0.54 11.48 10.65
C GLY A 94 0.37 12.23 9.32
N GLU A 95 0.43 11.54 8.18
CA GLU A 95 0.16 12.13 6.86
C GLU A 95 -1.29 11.88 6.37
N ASP A 96 -2.17 11.29 7.19
CA ASP A 96 -3.56 11.05 6.82
C ASP A 96 -4.41 12.35 6.81
N PRO A 97 -5.39 12.48 5.89
CA PRO A 97 -5.81 11.50 4.89
C PRO A 97 -4.96 11.50 3.61
N TRP A 98 -4.63 10.31 3.08
CA TRP A 98 -3.89 10.18 1.82
C TRP A 98 -4.82 10.15 0.63
N GLN A 99 -4.62 11.05 -0.33
CA GLN A 99 -5.40 11.08 -1.56
C GLN A 99 -4.63 10.36 -2.68
N TRP A 100 -5.35 9.55 -3.44
CA TRP A 100 -4.81 8.86 -4.60
C TRP A 100 -5.68 9.11 -5.84
N GLY A 101 -5.03 9.40 -6.97
CA GLY A 101 -5.67 9.65 -8.25
C GLY A 101 -4.72 10.41 -9.18
N ARG A 102 -5.21 10.76 -10.39
CA ARG A 102 -4.39 11.41 -11.41
C ARG A 102 -3.79 12.75 -10.97
N GLN A 103 -4.43 13.47 -10.05
CA GLN A 103 -3.95 14.77 -9.59
C GLN A 103 -2.89 14.65 -8.49
N HIS A 104 -3.00 13.62 -7.64
CA HIS A 104 -2.15 13.47 -6.46
C HIS A 104 -0.89 12.66 -6.72
N GLN A 105 -0.93 11.77 -7.71
CA GLN A 105 0.16 10.86 -8.05
C GLN A 105 0.33 10.71 -9.58
N PRO A 106 0.44 11.81 -10.35
CA PRO A 106 0.40 11.76 -11.82
C PRO A 106 1.50 10.88 -12.42
N GLN A 107 2.73 10.94 -11.88
CA GLN A 107 3.88 10.18 -12.38
C GLN A 107 3.73 8.68 -12.09
N LEU A 108 3.24 8.30 -10.91
CA LEU A 108 2.97 6.90 -10.59
C LEU A 108 1.87 6.35 -11.51
N VAL A 109 0.77 7.09 -11.68
CA VAL A 109 -0.33 6.69 -12.57
C VAL A 109 0.13 6.58 -14.03
N ALA A 110 0.95 7.53 -14.52
CA ALA A 110 1.48 7.48 -15.88
C ALA A 110 2.38 6.26 -16.14
N ARG A 111 3.16 5.84 -15.14
CA ARG A 111 4.03 4.66 -15.23
C ARG A 111 3.25 3.34 -15.16
N LEU A 112 2.30 3.24 -14.23
CA LEU A 112 1.48 2.04 -14.06
C LEU A 112 0.40 1.90 -15.13
N VAL A 113 0.00 3.00 -15.77
CA VAL A 113 -1.03 3.01 -16.81
C VAL A 113 -0.54 3.87 -17.98
N PRO A 114 0.27 3.31 -18.90
CA PRO A 114 0.81 4.05 -20.03
C PRO A 114 -0.28 4.46 -21.05
N GLN A 115 -1.34 3.66 -21.14
CA GLN A 115 -2.45 3.89 -22.08
C GLN A 115 -3.34 5.05 -21.61
N GLU A 116 -3.44 6.10 -22.41
CA GLU A 116 -4.20 7.31 -22.07
C GLU A 116 -5.69 7.02 -21.85
N ASP A 117 -6.28 6.13 -22.65
CA ASP A 117 -7.68 5.73 -22.51
C ASP A 117 -8.00 5.14 -21.13
N LEU A 118 -7.12 4.29 -20.60
CA LEU A 118 -7.27 3.70 -19.27
C LEU A 118 -6.99 4.73 -18.16
N ARG A 119 -6.06 5.67 -18.38
CA ARG A 119 -5.84 6.79 -17.44
C ARG A 119 -7.07 7.66 -17.27
N THR A 120 -7.87 7.85 -18.32
CA THR A 120 -9.12 8.61 -18.21
C THR A 120 -10.13 7.96 -17.25
N CYS A 121 -10.05 6.64 -17.05
CA CYS A 121 -10.84 5.91 -16.05
C CYS A 121 -10.38 6.18 -14.61
N ILE A 122 -9.25 6.87 -14.40
CA ILE A 122 -8.81 7.27 -13.06
C ILE A 122 -9.24 8.71 -12.81
N SER A 123 -10.10 8.97 -11.82
CA SER A 123 -10.45 10.35 -11.43
C SER A 123 -9.26 11.12 -10.85
N ARG A 124 -9.38 12.46 -10.79
CA ARG A 124 -8.37 13.35 -10.19
C ARG A 124 -8.08 12.99 -8.73
N SER A 125 -9.14 12.89 -7.93
CA SER A 125 -9.17 12.23 -6.62
C SER A 125 -10.02 10.98 -6.77
N HIS A 126 -9.40 9.80 -6.77
CA HIS A 126 -10.07 8.52 -7.02
C HIS A 126 -10.40 7.81 -5.71
N LEU A 127 -9.42 7.72 -4.81
CA LEU A 127 -9.51 7.09 -3.51
C LEU A 127 -8.97 8.05 -2.45
N VAL A 128 -9.50 7.92 -1.24
CA VAL A 128 -8.88 8.48 -0.05
C VAL A 128 -8.66 7.36 0.96
N PHE A 129 -7.48 7.34 1.55
CA PHE A 129 -7.11 6.40 2.61
C PHE A 129 -7.00 7.15 3.92
N SER A 130 -7.36 6.49 5.01
CA SER A 130 -7.20 7.02 6.35
C SER A 130 -6.86 5.90 7.32
N GLN A 131 -6.21 6.27 8.42
CA GLN A 131 -5.86 5.34 9.47
C GLN A 131 -6.52 5.78 10.77
N GLN A 132 -7.35 4.91 11.34
CA GLN A 132 -8.00 5.17 12.63
C GLN A 132 -7.55 4.09 13.62
N LYS A 133 -6.69 4.46 14.56
CA LYS A 133 -6.03 3.52 15.48
C LYS A 133 -5.23 2.47 14.69
N LEU A 134 -5.64 1.21 14.72
CA LEU A 134 -5.03 0.10 14.00
C LEU A 134 -5.80 -0.28 12.72
N ALA A 135 -6.89 0.44 12.40
CA ALA A 135 -7.74 0.15 11.26
C ALA A 135 -7.34 1.04 10.07
N PHE A 136 -6.87 0.40 9.00
CA PHE A 136 -6.65 1.07 7.71
C PHE A 136 -7.95 1.09 6.92
N ARG A 137 -8.35 2.24 6.41
CA ARG A 137 -9.65 2.46 5.75
C ARG A 137 -9.45 3.09 4.38
N MET A 138 -10.41 2.85 3.50
CA MET A 138 -10.50 3.48 2.18
C MET A 138 -11.91 3.97 1.91
N LYS A 139 -12.01 5.12 1.26
CA LYS A 139 -13.26 5.63 0.70
C LYS A 139 -13.10 5.92 -0.79
N LYS A 140 -14.05 5.40 -1.57
CA LYS A 140 -14.14 5.67 -3.01
C LYS A 140 -14.71 7.07 -3.26
N LEU A 141 -14.00 7.88 -4.02
CA LEU A 141 -14.40 9.24 -4.42
C LEU A 141 -14.81 9.34 -5.90
N SER A 142 -14.34 8.40 -6.74
CA SER A 142 -14.67 8.36 -8.17
C SER A 142 -16.08 7.82 -8.42
N PRO A 143 -16.69 8.14 -9.58
CA PRO A 143 -17.89 7.44 -10.05
C PRO A 143 -17.59 6.03 -10.60
N ASN A 144 -16.37 5.80 -11.09
CA ASN A 144 -15.97 4.55 -11.76
C ASN A 144 -15.92 3.36 -10.79
N VAL A 145 -16.10 2.14 -11.32
CA VAL A 145 -16.10 0.94 -10.48
C VAL A 145 -14.71 0.68 -9.89
N VAL A 146 -14.69 0.52 -8.57
CA VAL A 146 -13.56 0.06 -7.78
C VAL A 146 -13.97 -1.25 -7.14
N LEU A 147 -13.12 -2.26 -7.23
CA LEU A 147 -13.34 -3.58 -6.62
C LEU A 147 -12.49 -3.68 -5.35
N MET A 148 -13.03 -4.31 -4.32
CA MET A 148 -12.30 -4.76 -3.14
C MET A 148 -12.49 -6.28 -3.01
N ASN A 149 -11.40 -7.03 -3.15
CA ASN A 149 -11.43 -8.50 -3.20
C ASN A 149 -12.47 -9.01 -4.22
N GLY A 150 -12.49 -8.41 -5.42
CA GLY A 150 -13.44 -8.73 -6.50
C GLY A 150 -14.86 -8.17 -6.35
N ASN A 151 -15.21 -7.52 -5.23
CA ASN A 151 -16.55 -7.00 -4.98
C ASN A 151 -16.62 -5.49 -5.21
N PRO A 152 -17.64 -4.96 -5.91
CA PRO A 152 -17.80 -3.51 -6.11
C PRO A 152 -17.91 -2.74 -4.79
N VAL A 153 -17.12 -1.67 -4.66
CA VAL A 153 -17.14 -0.76 -3.52
C VAL A 153 -18.25 0.28 -3.70
N PRO A 154 -19.18 0.43 -2.74
CA PRO A 154 -20.21 1.46 -2.79
C PRO A 154 -19.62 2.88 -2.80
N PRO A 155 -20.23 3.83 -3.51
CA PRO A 155 -19.76 5.20 -3.54
C PRO A 155 -19.86 5.85 -2.16
N GLN A 156 -18.86 6.67 -1.79
CA GLN A 156 -18.81 7.46 -0.56
C GLN A 156 -18.83 6.67 0.77
N GLN A 157 -18.85 5.35 0.72
CA GLN A 157 -18.74 4.50 1.91
C GLN A 157 -17.28 4.28 2.29
N GLU A 158 -17.00 4.37 3.59
CA GLU A 158 -15.72 3.92 4.13
C GLU A 158 -15.71 2.40 4.28
N MET A 159 -14.66 1.78 3.75
CA MET A 159 -14.43 0.34 3.83
C MET A 159 -13.18 0.07 4.66
N LEU A 160 -13.23 -0.94 5.52
CA LEU A 160 -12.07 -1.45 6.22
C LEU A 160 -11.20 -2.23 5.23
N LEU A 161 -9.91 -1.93 5.20
CA LEU A 161 -8.92 -2.63 4.39
C LEU A 161 -8.13 -3.60 5.28
N PRO A 162 -8.41 -4.92 5.22
CA PRO A 162 -7.57 -5.89 5.90
C PRO A 162 -6.20 -6.02 5.20
N ASN A 163 -5.21 -6.54 5.93
CA ASN A 163 -3.94 -6.92 5.34
C ASN A 163 -4.15 -7.96 4.22
N GLY A 164 -3.49 -7.76 3.08
CA GLY A 164 -3.64 -8.60 1.90
C GLY A 164 -4.83 -8.30 1.00
N ALA A 165 -5.69 -7.32 1.36
CA ALA A 165 -6.83 -6.94 0.52
C ALA A 165 -6.38 -6.50 -0.88
N GLN A 166 -7.18 -6.82 -1.90
CA GLN A 166 -6.94 -6.41 -3.29
C GLN A 166 -7.90 -5.28 -3.67
N ILE A 167 -7.36 -4.20 -4.23
CA ILE A 167 -8.10 -3.03 -4.70
C ILE A 167 -7.93 -2.95 -6.22
N GLY A 168 -8.99 -3.26 -6.96
CA GLY A 168 -9.00 -3.24 -8.42
C GLY A 168 -9.69 -2.00 -9.00
N LEU A 169 -9.16 -1.43 -10.08
CA LEU A 169 -9.81 -0.39 -10.87
C LEU A 169 -10.27 -0.95 -12.21
N CYS A 170 -11.54 -0.73 -12.55
CA CYS A 170 -12.12 -1.22 -13.80
C CYS A 170 -12.09 -0.17 -14.91
N GLY A 171 -11.99 -0.64 -16.15
CA GLY A 171 -12.03 0.19 -17.36
C GLY A 171 -13.42 0.77 -17.63
N LYS A 172 -13.60 1.34 -18.83
CA LYS A 172 -14.88 1.95 -19.25
C LYS A 172 -16.05 0.94 -19.29
N ASP A 173 -15.74 -0.35 -19.42
CA ASP A 173 -16.72 -1.44 -19.41
C ASP A 173 -17.21 -1.80 -18.00
N ASN A 174 -16.60 -1.24 -16.94
CA ASN A 174 -16.86 -1.55 -15.53
C ASN A 174 -16.66 -3.03 -15.15
N ILE A 175 -16.03 -3.82 -16.01
CA ILE A 175 -15.86 -5.27 -15.84
C ILE A 175 -14.36 -5.60 -15.81
N THR A 176 -13.60 -5.10 -16.78
CA THR A 176 -12.19 -5.46 -16.92
C THR A 176 -11.35 -4.64 -15.96
N THR A 177 -10.76 -5.31 -14.96
CA THR A 177 -9.75 -4.70 -14.07
C THR A 177 -8.46 -4.47 -14.84
N PHE A 178 -7.97 -3.23 -14.86
CA PHE A 178 -6.73 -2.87 -15.56
C PHE A 178 -5.60 -2.45 -14.62
N LEU A 179 -5.91 -2.17 -13.35
CA LEU A 179 -4.95 -1.82 -12.32
C LEU A 179 -5.40 -2.46 -11.00
N GLU A 180 -4.51 -3.16 -10.31
CA GLU A 180 -4.80 -3.79 -9.01
C GLU A 180 -3.67 -3.53 -8.02
N PHE A 181 -4.06 -3.15 -6.80
CA PHE A 181 -3.16 -2.98 -5.68
C PHE A 181 -3.46 -4.01 -4.59
N LYS A 182 -2.41 -4.58 -4.00
CA LYS A 182 -2.48 -5.36 -2.77
C LYS A 182 -2.12 -4.48 -1.59
N VAL A 183 -3.00 -4.45 -0.59
CA VAL A 183 -2.77 -3.77 0.68
C VAL A 183 -1.83 -4.62 1.51
N ILE A 184 -0.76 -4.03 2.00
CA ILE A 184 0.14 -4.66 2.96
C ILE A 184 0.23 -3.76 4.19
N LEU A 185 -0.29 -4.24 5.31
CA LEU A 185 -0.32 -3.52 6.57
C LEU A 185 0.81 -4.00 7.47
N ARG A 186 1.42 -3.07 8.18
CA ARG A 186 2.38 -3.39 9.22
C ARG A 186 1.66 -3.94 10.44
N ASP A 187 2.14 -5.07 10.96
CA ASP A 187 1.63 -5.62 12.21
C ASP A 187 2.35 -4.97 13.40
N PRO A 188 1.68 -4.12 14.20
CA PRO A 188 2.30 -3.50 15.37
C PRO A 188 2.67 -4.50 16.46
N LEU A 189 1.98 -5.65 16.54
CA LEU A 189 2.28 -6.68 17.54
C LEU A 189 3.60 -7.39 17.22
N GLN A 190 3.90 -7.56 15.94
CA GLN A 190 5.14 -8.17 15.50
C GLN A 190 6.35 -7.31 15.89
N GLU A 191 6.23 -5.98 15.87
CA GLU A 191 7.29 -5.10 16.38
C GLU A 191 7.51 -5.24 17.88
N GLN A 192 6.43 -5.27 18.66
CA GLN A 192 6.56 -5.47 20.12
C GLN A 192 7.20 -6.82 20.43
N GLN A 193 6.84 -7.88 19.72
CA GLN A 193 7.49 -9.18 19.90
C GLN A 193 8.96 -9.16 19.46
N GLN A 194 9.33 -8.51 18.35
CA GLN A 194 10.73 -8.37 17.96
C GLN A 194 11.55 -7.58 19.00
N GLN A 195 10.98 -6.54 19.61
CA GLN A 195 11.65 -5.80 20.68
C GLN A 195 11.84 -6.65 21.95
N LEU A 196 10.89 -7.54 22.26
CA LEU A 196 11.01 -8.46 23.39
C LEU A 196 12.00 -9.61 23.14
N TYR A 197 12.19 -10.01 21.87
CA TYR A 197 13.05 -11.14 21.47
C TYR A 197 14.45 -10.75 20.98
N MET A 198 14.75 -9.46 20.81
CA MET A 198 16.12 -9.03 20.53
C MET A 198 16.96 -9.23 21.79
N PRO A 199 17.97 -10.12 21.79
CA PRO A 199 18.89 -10.24 22.91
C PRO A 199 19.51 -8.87 23.09
N HIS A 200 19.26 -8.26 24.26
CA HIS A 200 19.93 -7.02 24.64
C HIS A 200 21.41 -7.21 24.31
N PRO A 201 22.02 -6.35 23.46
CA PRO A 201 23.44 -6.45 23.20
C PRO A 201 24.10 -6.43 24.56
N GLN A 202 24.69 -7.57 24.95
CA GLN A 202 25.41 -7.68 26.20
C GLN A 202 26.36 -6.50 26.19
N GLN A 203 26.10 -5.52 27.05
CA GLN A 203 26.97 -4.37 27.20
C GLN A 203 28.31 -4.99 27.52
N LEU A 204 29.20 -4.97 26.53
CA LEU A 204 30.55 -5.50 26.63
C LEU A 204 31.12 -4.82 27.86
N ALA A 205 31.23 -5.59 28.95
CA ALA A 205 31.62 -5.10 30.25
C ALA A 205 32.88 -4.27 30.02
N THR A 206 32.76 -2.97 30.27
CA THR A 206 33.83 -2.00 30.09
C THR A 206 35.01 -2.53 30.86
N ARG A 207 36.04 -2.94 30.11
CA ARG A 207 37.23 -3.58 30.64
C ARG A 207 37.79 -2.63 31.71
N PRO A 208 37.90 -3.05 32.99
CA PRO A 208 38.42 -2.17 34.02
C PRO A 208 39.80 -1.68 33.59
N GLN A 209 39.95 -0.36 33.49
CA GLN A 209 41.21 0.30 33.21
C GLN A 209 42.19 -0.10 34.31
N MET A 210 43.22 -0.87 33.97
CA MET A 210 44.26 -1.20 34.94
C MET A 210 45.05 0.07 35.25
N PRO A 211 45.27 0.40 36.54
CA PRO A 211 46.08 1.54 36.93
C PRO A 211 47.51 1.37 36.39
N GLN A 212 48.00 2.37 35.67
CA GLN A 212 49.39 2.44 35.25
C GLN A 212 50.26 2.55 36.51
N MET A 213 51.12 1.55 36.74
CA MET A 213 52.17 1.68 37.74
C MET A 213 53.22 2.66 37.24
N GLU A 214 53.25 3.81 37.91
CA GLU A 214 54.23 4.87 37.73
C GLU A 214 55.59 4.39 38.29
N SER A 215 56.53 4.11 37.41
CA SER A 215 57.92 3.82 37.76
C SER A 215 58.64 5.13 38.06
N GLN A 216 58.87 5.43 39.33
CA GLN A 216 59.75 6.52 39.75
C GLN A 216 61.23 6.09 39.67
N PRO A 217 62.14 7.02 39.30
CA PRO A 217 63.58 6.80 39.17
C PRO A 217 64.32 6.73 40.51
#